data_AF-A0A6P0PKC5-F1
#
_entry.id   AF-A0A6P0PKC5-F1
#
_cell.length_a   1.000
_cell.length_b   1.000
_cell.length_c   1.000
_cell.angle_alpha   90.00
_cell.angle_beta   90.00
_cell.angle_gamma   90.00
#
_symmetry.space_group_name_H-M   'P 1'
#
loop_
_entity.id
_entity.type
_entity.pdbx_description
1 polymer ?
#
loop_
_entity_poly.entity_id
_entity_poly.type
_entity_poly.pdbx_seq_one_letter_code
_entity_poly.pdbx_strand_id
1 'polypeptide(L)' 'MRLKSVPHKSYKRYKLNQPALAWLRKRLEEEITQEEAKIRQEDLENFKQIVDSFRPEGSKLYSY' A
#
# COMPACT_ATOMS: atom_id res chain seq x y z
N MET A 1 6.81 30.19 17.80
CA MET A 1 6.68 29.23 16.68
C MET A 1 5.39 29.50 15.93
N ARG A 2 5.43 29.90 14.65
CA ARG A 2 4.23 30.03 13.81
C ARG A 2 3.90 28.65 13.24
N LEU A 3 2.78 28.06 13.64
CA LEU A 3 2.22 26.90 12.95
C LEU A 3 1.95 27.33 11.50
N LYS A 4 2.72 26.80 10.55
CA LYS A 4 2.46 27.04 9.12
C LYS A 4 1.07 26.50 8.84
N SER A 5 0.14 27.39 8.46
CA SER A 5 -1.23 27.01 8.10
C SER A 5 -1.19 25.99 6.98
N VAL A 6 -1.79 24.82 7.21
CA VAL A 6 -1.89 23.76 6.19
C VAL A 6 -2.56 24.36 4.95
N PRO A 7 -1.95 24.27 3.76
CA PRO A 7 -2.52 24.85 2.56
C PRO A 7 -3.98 24.39 2.33
N HIS A 8 -4.87 25.30 1.97
CA HIS A 8 -6.29 25.00 1.75
C HIS A 8 -6.52 23.84 0.75
N LYS A 9 -5.62 23.67 -0.23
CA LYS A 9 -5.63 22.56 -1.20
C LYS A 9 -5.35 21.19 -0.57
N SER A 10 -4.45 21.10 0.43
CA SER A 10 -4.17 19.85 1.17
C SER A 10 -5.35 19.43 2.05
N TYR A 11 -6.06 20.38 2.65
CA TYR A 11 -7.23 20.07 3.48
C TYR A 11 -8.40 19.53 2.64
N LYS A 12 -8.63 20.09 1.44
CA LYS A 12 -9.66 19.60 0.51
C LYS A 12 -9.37 18.16 0.05
N ARG A 13 -8.11 17.84 -0.29
CA ARG A 13 -7.71 16.47 -0.67
C ARG A 13 -7.81 15.49 0.50
N TYR A 14 -7.38 15.92 1.69
CA TYR A 14 -7.51 15.11 2.90
C TYR A 14 -8.97 14.73 3.21
N LYS A 15 -9.90 15.70 3.07
CA LYS A 15 -11.34 15.43 3.21
C LYS A 15 -11.87 14.44 2.18
N LEU A 16 -11.50 14.62 0.90
CA LEU A 16 -11.90 13.72 -0.17
C LEU A 16 -11.36 12.29 0.02
N ASN A 17 -10.20 12.15 0.66
CA ASN A 17 -9.58 10.85 0.91
C ASN A 17 -10.05 10.20 2.23
N GLN A 18 -10.90 10.85 3.05
CA GLN A 18 -11.38 10.27 4.31
C GLN A 18 -12.07 8.90 4.14
N PRO A 19 -12.93 8.68 3.13
CA PRO A 19 -13.56 7.38 2.94
C PRO A 19 -12.54 6.28 2.62
N ALA A 20 -11.54 6.57 1.80
CA ALA A 20 -10.46 5.64 1.48
C ALA A 20 -9.61 5.30 2.72
N LEU A 21 -9.32 6.31 3.56
CA LEU A 21 -8.61 6.10 4.82
C LEU A 21 -9.43 5.27 5.82
N ALA A 22 -10.74 5.50 5.91
CA ALA A 22 -11.64 4.72 6.75
C ALA A 22 -11.73 3.26 6.28
N TRP A 23 -11.84 3.04 4.97
CA TRP A 23 -11.78 1.71 4.37
C TRP A 23 -10.44 1.02 4.68
N LEU A 24 -9.33 1.72 4.52
CA LEU A 24 -8.00 1.18 4.80
C LEU A 24 -7.85 0.78 6.28
N ARG A 25 -8.31 1.61 7.21
CA ARG A 25 -8.30 1.28 8.65
C ARG A 25 -9.08 0.01 8.95
N LYS A 26 -10.31 -0.10 8.41
CA LYS A 26 -11.13 -1.30 8.56
C LYS A 26 -10.40 -2.54 8.05
N ARG A 27 -9.74 -2.45 6.89
CA ARG A 27 -8.98 -3.58 6.30
C ARG A 27 -7.73 -3.96 7.11
N LEU A 28 -7.15 -3.03 7.86
CA LEU A 28 -6.01 -3.30 8.75
C LEU A 28 -6.44 -3.94 10.08
N GLU A 29 -7.65 -3.65 10.53
CA GLU A 29 -8.25 -4.22 11.75
C GLU A 29 -8.92 -5.59 11.49
N GLU A 30 -9.18 -5.93 10.23
CA GLU A 30 -9.70 -7.25 9.84
C GLU A 30 -8.66 -8.34 10.15
N GLU A 31 -8.96 -9.16 11.16
CA GLU A 31 -8.20 -10.39 11.42
C GLU A 31 -8.40 -11.36 10.25
N ILE A 32 -7.28 -11.80 9.67
CA ILE A 32 -7.27 -12.82 8.63
C ILE A 32 -6.89 -14.17 9.22
N THR A 33 -7.40 -15.24 8.63
CA THR A 33 -7.01 -16.60 9.02
C THR A 33 -5.56 -16.88 8.64
N GLN A 34 -4.93 -17.86 9.30
CA GLN A 34 -3.57 -18.28 8.94
C GLN A 34 -3.49 -18.81 7.50
N GLU A 35 -4.52 -19.50 7.02
CA GLU A 35 -4.58 -20.00 5.65
C GLU A 35 -4.64 -18.85 4.64
N GLU A 36 -5.47 -17.85 4.91
CA GLU A 36 -5.53 -16.65 4.07
C GLU A 36 -4.21 -15.86 4.08
N ALA A 37 -3.56 -15.77 5.25
CA ALA A 37 -2.24 -15.13 5.35
C ALA A 37 -1.20 -15.85 4.48
N LYS A 38 -1.23 -17.18 4.46
CA LYS A 38 -0.35 -18.00 3.62
C LYS A 38 -0.60 -17.77 2.13
N ILE A 39 -1.86 -17.80 1.70
CA ILE A 39 -2.23 -17.55 0.30
C ILE A 39 -1.76 -16.15 -0.13
N ARG A 40 -2.02 -15.12 0.69
CA ARG A 40 -1.56 -13.75 0.38
C ARG A 40 -0.04 -13.62 0.28
N GLN A 41 0.69 -14.39 1.09
CA GLN A 41 2.15 -14.42 1.02
C GLN A 41 2.63 -15.06 -0.29
N GLU A 42 2.02 -16.17 -0.69
CA GLU A 42 2.32 -16.85 -1.97
C GLU A 42 2.00 -15.94 -3.17
N ASP A 43 0.84 -15.29 -3.16
CA ASP A 43 0.43 -14.31 -4.18
C ASP A 43 1.42 -13.15 -4.29
N LEU A 44 1.91 -12.65 -3.15
CA LEU A 44 2.89 -11.56 -3.11
C LEU A 44 4.23 -12.00 -3.74
N GLU A 45 4.72 -13.21 -3.43
CA GLU A 45 5.94 -13.71 -4.05
C GLU A 45 5.79 -13.92 -5.55
N ASN A 46 4.65 -14.46 -6.00
CA ASN A 46 4.35 -14.57 -7.42
C ASN A 46 4.33 -13.20 -8.11
N PHE A 47 3.69 -12.21 -7.49
CA PHE A 47 3.65 -10.84 -8.01
C PHE A 47 5.06 -10.25 -8.16
N LYS A 48 5.92 -10.41 -7.14
CA LYS A 48 7.31 -9.92 -7.20
C LYS A 48 8.07 -10.54 -8.37
N GLN A 49 7.96 -11.87 -8.54
CA GLN A 49 8.61 -12.58 -9.64
C GLN A 49 8.09 -12.10 -11.01
N ILE A 50 6.78 -11.92 -11.16
CA ILE A 50 6.17 -11.40 -12.39
C ILE A 50 6.73 -10.01 -12.70
N VAL A 51 6.70 -9.08 -11.74
CA VAL A 51 7.21 -7.71 -11.94
C VAL A 51 8.67 -7.71 -12.35
N ASP A 52 9.51 -8.52 -11.70
CA ASP A 52 10.94 -8.57 -12.01
C ASP A 52 11.22 -9.29 -13.34
N SER A 53 10.39 -10.24 -13.76
CA SER A 53 10.54 -10.91 -15.06
C SER A 53 10.40 -9.97 -16.27
N PHE A 54 9.68 -8.86 -16.11
CA PHE A 54 9.56 -7.82 -17.14
C PHE A 54 10.65 -6.76 -17.06
N ARG A 55 11.58 -6.85 -16.09
CA ARG A 55 12.61 -5.83 -15.85
C ARG A 55 13.98 -6.35 -16.29
N PRO A 56 14.83 -5.48 -16.88
CA PRO A 56 16.18 -5.86 -17.22
C PRO A 56 17.02 -6.11 -15.96
N GLU A 57 18.05 -6.95 -16.12
CA GLU A 57 19.04 -7.22 -15.07
C GLU A 57 19.64 -5.90 -14.54
N GLY A 58 19.73 -5.76 -13.22
CA GLY A 58 20.16 -4.51 -12.56
C GLY A 58 19.08 -3.43 -12.38
N SER A 59 17.86 -3.63 -12.89
CA SER A 59 16.68 -2.76 -12.64
C SER A 59 15.53 -3.49 -11.95
N LYS A 60 15.80 -4.69 -11.42
CA LYS A 60 14.85 -5.49 -10.65
C LYS A 60 14.54 -4.80 -9.32
N LEU A 61 13.30 -4.93 -8.85
CA LEU A 61 12.82 -4.27 -7.65
C LEU A 61 12.90 -5.17 -6.42
N TYR A 62 12.78 -6.48 -6.59
CA TYR A 62 12.58 -7.42 -5.50
C TYR A 62 13.67 -8.48 -5.40
N SER A 63 14.31 -8.82 -6.51
CA SER A 63 15.48 -9.69 -6.57
C SER A 63 16.76 -8.87 -6.46
N TYR A 64 17.62 -9.28 -5.51
CA TYR A 64 18.92 -8.68 -5.22
C TYR A 64 20.05 -9.42 -5.93
#